data_AF-A0AAX2UYY3-F1
#
_entry.id   AF-A0AAX2UYY3-F1
#
_cell.length_a   1.000
_cell.length_b   1.000
_cell.length_c   1.000
_cell.angle_alpha   90.00
_cell.angle_beta   90.00
_cell.angle_gamma   90.00
#
_symmetry.space_group_name_H-M   'P 1'
#
loop_
_entity.id
_entity.type
_entity.pdbx_description
1 polymer ?
#
loop_
_entity_poly.entity_id
_entity_poly.type
_entity_poly.pdbx_seq_one_letter_code
_entity_poly.pdbx_strand_id
1 'polypeptide(L)' 'GFVRIEESDMYLKPDINTFVIFPWTAEKGKVARFICDIARPDGTPFEGDPRSNLKRVLKEMEELGFTSFNLGPEPEFF' A
#
# COMPACT_ATOMS: atom_id res chain seq x y z
N GLY A 1 -4.76 10.24 15.25
CA GLY A 1 -5.05 10.11 13.82
C GLY A 1 -5.46 8.67 13.57
N PHE A 2 -6.64 8.47 12.97
CA PHE A 2 -7.25 7.20 12.53
C PHE A 2 -7.66 6.14 13.58
N VAL A 3 -7.28 6.22 14.86
CA VAL A 3 -7.84 5.43 15.99
C VAL A 3 -7.81 6.23 17.30
N ARG A 4 -8.47 5.72 18.36
CA ARG A 4 -8.45 6.30 19.72
C ARG A 4 -6.99 6.43 20.19
N ILE A 5 -6.70 7.45 21.02
CA ILE A 5 -5.34 7.84 21.44
C ILE A 5 -4.49 6.66 21.95
N GLU A 6 -5.12 5.62 22.48
CA GLU A 6 -4.46 4.47 23.11
C GLU A 6 -4.17 3.29 22.15
N GLU A 7 -4.57 3.36 20.87
CA GLU A 7 -4.28 2.35 19.84
C GLU A 7 -3.45 2.93 18.67
N SER A 8 -2.84 4.09 18.84
CA SER A 8 -2.20 4.86 17.74
C SER A 8 -0.95 4.20 17.13
N ASP A 9 -0.33 3.25 17.83
CA ASP A 9 0.85 2.55 17.34
C ASP A 9 0.46 1.60 16.22
N MET A 10 0.91 1.92 15.01
CA MET A 10 0.77 1.08 13.82
C MET A 10 2.14 0.87 13.16
N TYR A 11 2.28 -0.24 12.47
CA TYR A 11 3.49 -0.61 11.76
C TYR A 11 3.34 -0.38 10.26
N LEU A 12 4.40 0.12 9.64
CA LEU A 12 4.55 0.15 8.19
C LEU A 12 5.23 -1.14 7.74
N LYS A 13 4.54 -1.94 6.93
CA LYS A 13 5.07 -3.16 6.34
C LYS A 13 5.43 -2.91 4.87
N PRO A 14 6.73 -2.74 4.52
CA PRO A 14 7.13 -2.41 3.16
C PRO A 14 6.87 -3.57 2.20
N ASP A 15 6.33 -3.26 1.02
CA ASP A 15 6.20 -4.19 -0.09
C ASP A 15 7.41 -4.09 -1.01
N ILE A 16 8.25 -5.13 -1.00
CA ILE A 16 9.51 -5.17 -1.73
C ILE A 16 9.34 -5.04 -3.25
N ASN A 17 8.19 -5.42 -3.80
CA ASN A 17 7.91 -5.32 -5.24
C ASN A 17 7.66 -3.88 -5.68
N THR A 18 7.48 -2.96 -4.74
CA THR A 18 7.19 -1.54 -5.01
C THR A 18 8.43 -0.65 -4.90
N PHE A 19 9.61 -1.25 -4.70
CA PHE A 19 10.89 -0.54 -4.63
C PHE A 19 11.14 0.29 -5.89
N VAL A 20 11.36 1.59 -5.72
CA VAL A 20 11.72 2.51 -6.82
C VAL A 20 12.73 3.54 -6.32
N ILE A 21 13.78 3.79 -7.10
CA ILE A 21 14.74 4.89 -6.87
C ILE A 21 14.21 6.16 -7.54
N PHE A 22 14.22 7.30 -6.84
CA PHE A 22 13.86 8.58 -7.43
C PHE A 22 15.03 9.16 -8.24
N PRO A 23 14.90 9.32 -9.57
CA PRO A 23 16.03 9.68 -10.43
C PRO A 23 16.58 11.09 -10.18
N TRP A 24 15.76 12.01 -9.67
CA TRP A 24 16.15 13.42 -9.40
C TRP A 24 16.82 13.64 -8.04
N THR A 25 17.10 12.59 -7.26
CA THR A 25 17.66 12.73 -5.90
C THR A 25 19.18 12.51 -5.81
N ALA A 26 19.83 12.16 -6.92
CA ALA A 26 21.21 11.64 -6.92
C ALA A 26 22.26 12.60 -6.30
N GLU A 27 22.11 13.91 -6.43
CA GLU A 27 23.14 14.89 -6.03
C GLU A 27 23.31 15.04 -4.50
N LYS A 28 22.26 14.74 -3.72
CA LYS A 28 22.27 14.92 -2.25
C LYS A 28 22.10 13.60 -1.48
N GLY A 29 22.19 12.47 -2.18
CA GLY A 29 21.95 11.13 -1.66
C GLY A 29 20.78 10.47 -2.39
N LYS A 30 21.02 9.28 -2.96
CA LYS A 30 19.99 8.53 -3.69
C LYS A 30 18.87 8.14 -2.74
N VAL A 31 17.65 8.57 -3.05
CA VAL A 31 16.43 8.19 -2.33
C VAL A 31 15.76 7.04 -3.06
N ALA A 32 15.39 6.01 -2.29
CA ALA A 32 14.48 4.96 -2.74
C ALA A 32 13.23 4.95 -1.87
N ARG A 33 12.11 4.52 -2.45
CA ARG A 33 10.83 4.36 -1.74
C ARG A 33 10.34 2.93 -1.77
N PHE A 34 9.55 2.59 -0.75
CA PHE A 34 8.62 1.46 -0.73
C PHE A 34 7.21 2.00 -0.52
N ILE A 35 6.21 1.36 -1.11
CA ILE A 35 4.83 1.47 -0.66
C ILE A 35 4.66 0.45 0.47
N CYS A 36 3.99 0.85 1.54
CA CYS A 36 3.78 0.03 2.72
C CYS A 36 2.30 -0.29 2.90
N ASP A 37 2.01 -1.48 3.42
CA ASP A 37 0.72 -1.76 4.05
C ASP A 37 0.78 -1.33 5.52
N ILE A 38 -0.38 -1.04 6.10
CA ILE A 38 -0.48 -0.73 7.53
C ILE A 38 -0.86 -1.99 8.30
N ALA A 39 -0.09 -2.31 9.33
CA ALA A 39 -0.36 -3.41 10.25
C ALA A 39 -0.58 -2.90 11.67
N ARG A 40 -1.47 -3.55 12.40
CA ARG A 40 -1.62 -3.39 13.85
C ARG A 40 -0.41 -3.99 14.59
N PRO A 41 -0.21 -3.67 15.87
CA PRO A 41 0.90 -4.23 16.66
C PRO A 41 0.94 -5.75 16.77
N ASP A 42 -0.22 -6.40 16.64
CA ASP A 42 -0.33 -7.87 16.57
C ASP A 42 0.02 -8.46 15.20
N GLY A 43 0.37 -7.61 14.22
CA GLY A 43 0.72 -7.99 12.86
C GLY A 43 -0.47 -8.16 11.91
N THR A 44 -1.71 -7.99 12.39
CA THR A 44 -2.90 -8.06 11.54
C THR A 44 -3.02 -6.82 10.63
N PRO A 45 -3.59 -6.93 9.42
CA PRO A 45 -3.82 -5.77 8.55
C PRO A 45 -4.74 -4.75 9.21
N PHE A 46 -4.44 -3.47 9.07
CA PHE A 46 -5.33 -2.40 9.52
C PHE A 46 -6.49 -2.23 8.53
N GLU A 47 -7.73 -2.35 9.00
CA GLU A 47 -8.93 -2.27 8.16
C GLU A 47 -9.12 -0.91 7.49
N GLY A 48 -8.58 0.16 8.08
CA GLY A 48 -8.61 1.50 7.49
C GLY A 48 -7.57 1.74 6.41
N ASP A 49 -6.70 0.77 6.09
CA ASP A 49 -5.75 0.87 4.99
C ASP A 49 -6.44 0.60 3.63
N PRO A 50 -6.55 1.61 2.74
CA PRO A 50 -7.20 1.46 1.43
C PRO A 50 -6.56 0.37 0.57
N ARG A 51 -5.24 0.16 0.69
CA ARG A 51 -4.52 -0.86 -0.10
C ARG A 51 -4.88 -2.26 0.37
N SER A 52 -4.95 -2.47 1.68
CA SER A 52 -5.43 -3.72 2.27
C SER A 52 -6.88 -4.01 1.89
N ASN A 53 -7.74 -2.99 1.83
CA ASN A 53 -9.11 -3.15 1.37
C ASN A 53 -9.20 -3.57 -0.11
N LEU A 54 -8.39 -2.98 -1.00
CA LEU A 54 -8.35 -3.40 -2.40
C LEU A 54 -7.93 -4.87 -2.54
N LYS A 55 -6.90 -5.31 -1.80
CA LYS A 55 -6.45 -6.72 -1.79
C LYS A 55 -7.55 -7.68 -1.34
N ARG A 56 -8.38 -7.28 -0.36
CA ARG A 56 -9.53 -8.08 0.10
C ARG A 56 -10.56 -8.30 -1.02
N VAL A 57 -10.94 -7.24 -1.73
CA VAL A 57 -11.90 -7.34 -2.84
C VAL A 57 -11.32 -8.14 -4.01
N LEU A 58 -10.03 -8.03 -4.28
CA LEU A 58 -9.34 -8.87 -5.28
C LEU A 58 -9.37 -10.36 -4.89
N LYS A 59 -9.28 -10.69 -3.60
CA LYS A 59 -9.42 -12.07 -3.14
C LYS A 59 -10.83 -12.62 -3.39
N GLU A 60 -11.88 -11.82 -3.17
CA GLU A 60 -13.25 -12.21 -3.52
C GLU A 60 -13.38 -12.48 -5.03
N MET A 61 -12.72 -11.69 -5.86
CA MET A 61 -12.65 -11.91 -7.31
C MET A 61 -11.93 -13.22 -7.68
N GLU A 62 -10.86 -13.58 -6.98
CA GLU A 62 -10.16 -14.87 -7.15
C GLU A 62 -11.04 -16.06 -6.73
N GLU A 63 -11.81 -15.92 -5.64
CA GLU A 63 -12.77 -16.93 -5.17
C GLU A 63 -13.90 -17.18 -6.19
N LEU A 64 -14.23 -16.18 -7.01
CA LEU A 64 -15.17 -16.30 -8.13
C LEU A 64 -14.56 -16.96 -9.39
N GLY A 65 -13.26 -17.30 -9.37
CA GLY A 65 -12.57 -18.00 -10.46
C GLY A 65 -11.90 -17.09 -11.49
N PHE A 66 -11.85 -15.77 -11.27
CA PHE A 66 -11.07 -14.87 -12.11
C PHE A 66 -9.59 -14.85 -11.66
N THR A 67 -8.68 -14.59 -12.60
CA THR A 67 -7.23 -14.66 -12.33
C THR A 67 -6.54 -13.29 -12.33
N SER A 68 -7.17 -12.24 -12.86
CA SER A 68 -6.55 -10.92 -12.98
C SER A 68 -7.60 -9.82 -13.13
N PHE A 69 -7.32 -8.66 -12.54
CA PHE A 69 -8.09 -7.43 -12.68
C PHE A 69 -7.16 -6.31 -13.15
N ASN A 70 -7.28 -5.92 -14.42
CA ASN A 70 -6.42 -4.90 -15.04
C ASN A 70 -7.12 -3.54 -15.06
N LEU A 71 -6.35 -2.46 -14.82
CA LEU A 71 -6.84 -1.09 -14.80
C LEU A 71 -6.03 -0.21 -15.75
N GLY A 72 -6.72 0.59 -16.58
CA GLY A 72 -6.13 1.62 -17.43
C GLY A 72 -6.55 3.02 -16.96
N PRO A 73 -5.77 3.68 -16.08
CA PRO A 73 -6.11 5.01 -15.58
C PRO A 73 -5.77 6.10 -16.60
N GLU A 74 -6.63 7.11 -16.74
CA GLU A 74 -6.44 8.29 -17.60
C GLU A 74 -6.51 9.59 -16.76
N PRO A 75 -5.46 9.90 -15.96
CA PRO A 75 -5.44 11.12 -15.17
C PRO A 75 -5.15 12.35 -16.04
N GLU A 76 -6.05 13.32 -16.04
CA GLU A 76 -5.86 14.61 -16.71
C GLU A 76 -5.06 15.61 -15.84
N PHE A 77 -4.32 16.52 -16.48
CA PHE A 77 -3.55 17.60 -15.83
C PHE A 77 -3.51 18.86 -16.74
N PHE A 78 -3.19 20.03 -16.17
CA PHE A 78 -3.04 21.31 -16.87
C PHE A 78 -1.62 21.85 -16.73
#